data_AF-A0A834XGU0-F1
#
_entry.id   AF-A0A834XGU0-F1
#
_cell.length_a   1.000
_cell.length_b   1.000
_cell.length_c   1.000
_cell.angle_alpha   90.00
_cell.angle_beta   90.00
_cell.angle_gamma   90.00
#
_symmetry.space_group_name_H-M   'P 1'
#
loop_
_entity.id
_entity.type
_entity.pdbx_description
1 polymer ?
#
loop_
_entity_poly.entity_id
_entity_poly.type
_entity_poly.pdbx_seq_one_letter_code
_entity_poly.pdbx_strand_id
1 'polypeptide(L)'
;MRAYSPLRYQVKDKIEVSDLEKKIFDRLLGTLSKFGLQTQLRVAGGWVRDKLLGKECNHIDIALDNMMGSEFVEKVRDYLLYIGEDAQGVCVIEKIDLKISGNQPVKAMAQICDLTLFRTVFSLPPGFEPPIADGCERLCITYLDTAWRLIQLLGESTFTDEEKRIAMYTALLLPLRNTTYRDKKAKHIPVMNWIIRESLKRKAKDAEMVLDFHRASCELMPLIPCLASNEDVLECSRLRVMTGFLLREVKEFWRVALLISTLLHPIDDSTEDVQLQLWKRRDVFKSVENRIVVKLGLESVRSKTIGEGETSKERIGG
;
A
#
# COMPACT_ATOMS: atom_id res chain seq x y z
N MET A 1 -7.62 4.32 -47.44
CA MET A 1 -6.21 4.61 -47.14
C MET A 1 -6.13 5.96 -46.43
N ARG A 2 -5.87 6.00 -45.11
CA ARG A 2 -5.57 7.26 -44.40
C ARG A 2 -4.07 7.48 -44.50
N ALA A 3 -3.68 8.61 -45.10
CA ALA A 3 -2.28 9.01 -45.20
C ALA A 3 -1.72 9.29 -43.79
N TYR A 4 -0.62 8.62 -43.45
CA TYR A 4 0.19 8.96 -42.29
C TYR A 4 0.97 10.23 -42.62
N SER A 5 0.57 11.36 -42.02
CA SER A 5 1.42 12.55 -41.97
C SER A 5 2.45 12.34 -40.85
N PRO A 6 3.76 12.33 -41.13
CA PRO A 6 4.75 12.23 -40.07
C PRO A 6 4.75 13.55 -39.28
N LEU A 7 4.45 13.48 -37.97
CA LEU A 7 4.68 14.58 -37.03
C LEU A 7 6.17 14.93 -37.08
N ARG A 8 6.52 16.03 -37.75
CA ARG A 8 7.86 16.62 -37.66
C ARG A 8 7.99 17.29 -36.30
N TYR A 9 8.47 16.55 -35.30
CA TYR A 9 8.89 17.16 -34.05
C TYR A 9 10.12 18.03 -34.31
N GLN A 10 9.97 19.35 -34.19
CA GLN A 10 11.10 20.28 -34.20
C GLN A 10 11.78 20.19 -32.83
N VAL A 11 13.02 19.68 -32.82
CA VAL A 11 13.86 19.65 -31.63
C VAL A 11 14.55 21.01 -31.49
N LYS A 12 14.47 21.60 -30.30
CA LYS A 12 15.20 22.85 -30.00
C LYS A 12 16.70 22.56 -29.86
N ASP A 13 17.53 23.39 -30.49
CA ASP A 13 19.00 23.31 -30.39
C ASP A 13 19.55 23.75 -29.02
N LYS A 14 18.74 24.46 -28.23
CA LYS A 14 19.10 24.97 -26.89
C LYS A 14 18.02 24.66 -25.88
N ILE A 15 18.43 24.12 -24.74
CA ILE A 15 17.57 23.90 -23.58
C ILE A 15 17.44 25.21 -22.80
N GLU A 16 16.21 25.67 -22.64
CA GLU A 16 15.88 26.84 -21.83
C GLU A 16 15.55 26.40 -20.40
N VAL A 17 16.32 26.92 -19.45
CA VAL A 17 16.17 26.66 -18.02
C VAL A 17 15.49 27.87 -17.39
N SER A 18 14.40 27.63 -16.67
CA SER A 18 13.67 28.65 -15.92
C SER A 18 14.47 29.15 -14.71
N ASP A 19 14.10 30.31 -14.17
CA ASP A 19 14.75 30.86 -12.97
C ASP A 19 14.64 29.93 -11.76
N LEU A 20 13.53 29.18 -11.65
CA LEU A 20 13.33 28.20 -10.58
C LEU A 20 14.28 27.01 -10.74
N GLU A 21 14.35 26.43 -11.95
CA GLU A 21 15.24 25.31 -12.24
C GLU A 21 16.71 25.71 -12.04
N LYS A 22 17.07 26.93 -12.43
CA LYS A 22 18.41 27.48 -12.23
C LYS A 22 18.75 27.58 -10.75
N LYS A 23 17.83 28.10 -9.92
CA LYS A 23 17.99 28.11 -8.45
C LYS A 23 18.19 26.69 -7.90
N ILE A 24 17.42 25.71 -8.38
CA ILE A 24 17.57 24.31 -7.96
C ILE A 24 18.98 23.81 -8.30
N PHE A 25 19.43 23.99 -9.54
CA PHE A 25 20.77 23.55 -9.96
C PHE A 25 21.88 24.27 -9.19
N ASP A 26 21.74 25.57 -8.94
CA ASP A 26 22.71 26.34 -8.15
C ASP A 26 22.82 25.79 -6.72
N ARG A 27 21.72 25.35 -6.10
CA ARG A 27 21.74 24.73 -4.76
C ARG A 27 22.41 23.36 -4.76
N LEU A 28 22.14 22.53 -5.77
CA LEU A 28 22.77 21.22 -5.91
C LEU A 28 24.29 21.33 -6.16
N LEU A 29 24.70 22.25 -7.04
CA LEU A 29 26.10 22.54 -7.30
C LEU A 29 26.79 23.19 -6.09
N GLY A 30 26.09 24.07 -5.37
CA GLY A 30 26.56 24.65 -4.12
C GLY A 30 26.84 23.60 -3.04
N THR A 31 26.03 22.55 -2.98
CA THR A 31 26.25 21.40 -2.10
C THR A 31 27.55 20.67 -2.45
N LEU A 32 27.80 20.38 -3.74
CA LEU A 32 29.05 19.74 -4.18
C LEU A 32 30.28 20.57 -3.79
N SER A 33 30.23 21.87 -4.07
CA SER A 33 31.32 22.82 -3.80
C SER A 33 31.61 22.93 -2.30
N LYS A 34 30.56 23.05 -1.47
CA LYS A 34 30.69 23.20 -0.01
C LYS A 34 31.35 21.98 0.65
N PHE A 35 30.97 20.77 0.22
CA PHE A 35 31.44 19.53 0.82
C PHE A 35 32.61 18.88 0.06
N GLY A 36 33.12 19.54 -0.99
CA GLY A 36 34.24 19.01 -1.79
C GLY A 36 33.92 17.69 -2.45
N LEU A 37 32.66 17.46 -2.83
CA LEU A 37 32.22 16.20 -3.42
C LEU A 37 32.68 16.12 -4.87
N GLN A 38 33.35 15.02 -5.23
CA GLN A 38 33.76 14.75 -6.62
C GLN A 38 32.62 14.16 -7.48
N THR A 39 31.40 14.16 -6.96
CA THR A 39 30.20 13.61 -7.61
C THR A 39 29.79 14.45 -8.81
N GLN A 40 29.50 13.81 -9.94
CA GLN A 40 28.88 14.46 -11.10
C GLN A 40 27.36 14.36 -11.02
N LEU A 41 26.70 15.52 -11.05
CA LEU A 41 25.24 15.62 -11.21
C LEU A 41 24.88 15.60 -12.69
N ARG A 42 23.99 14.67 -13.08
CA ARG A 42 23.47 14.61 -14.45
C ARG A 42 21.96 14.71 -14.43
N VAL A 43 21.41 15.69 -15.15
CA VAL A 43 19.96 15.75 -15.38
C VAL A 43 19.59 14.68 -16.40
N ALA A 44 18.59 13.86 -16.06
CA ALA A 44 18.16 12.72 -16.86
C ALA A 44 16.64 12.73 -17.04
N GLY A 45 16.12 11.68 -17.68
CA GLY A 45 14.69 11.38 -17.69
C GLY A 45 13.83 12.24 -18.61
N GLY A 46 12.54 12.33 -18.27
CA GLY A 46 11.52 12.99 -19.09
C GLY A 46 11.76 14.48 -19.29
N TRP A 47 12.41 15.13 -18.31
CA TRP A 47 12.76 16.54 -18.35
C TRP A 47 13.58 16.92 -19.59
N VAL A 48 14.65 16.17 -19.88
CA VAL A 48 15.55 16.47 -21.01
C VAL A 48 14.80 16.36 -22.33
N ARG A 49 14.00 15.30 -22.50
CA ARG A 49 13.14 15.10 -23.68
C ARG A 49 12.16 16.25 -23.82
N ASP A 50 11.47 16.61 -22.76
CA ASP A 50 10.38 17.57 -22.80
C ASP A 50 10.90 18.99 -23.07
N LYS A 51 12.06 19.36 -22.51
CA LYS A 51 12.77 20.61 -22.84
C LYS A 51 13.21 20.68 -24.30
N LEU A 52 13.74 19.58 -24.84
CA LEU A 52 14.11 19.49 -26.26
C LEU A 52 12.89 19.62 -27.19
N LEU A 53 11.71 19.24 -26.71
CA LEU A 53 10.44 19.39 -27.42
C LEU A 53 9.72 20.72 -27.12
N GLY A 54 10.33 21.62 -26.36
CA GLY A 54 9.75 22.91 -25.99
C GLY A 54 8.55 22.81 -25.05
N LYS A 55 8.40 21.69 -24.32
CA LYS A 55 7.35 21.49 -23.33
C LYS A 55 7.85 21.88 -21.94
N GLU A 56 6.95 22.39 -21.11
CA GLU A 56 7.23 22.59 -19.70
C GLU A 56 7.17 21.26 -18.94
N CYS A 57 8.14 21.05 -18.05
CA CYS A 57 8.22 19.88 -17.20
C CYS A 57 8.76 20.30 -15.83
N ASN A 58 7.98 20.04 -14.78
CA ASN A 58 8.32 20.40 -13.40
C ASN A 58 9.05 19.27 -12.66
N HIS A 59 9.33 18.15 -13.34
CA HIS A 59 9.97 16.97 -12.75
C HIS A 59 11.41 16.87 -13.24
N ILE A 60 12.39 17.01 -12.34
CA ILE A 60 13.82 16.95 -12.67
C ILE A 60 14.42 15.68 -12.07
N ASP A 61 14.86 14.76 -12.92
CA ASP A 61 15.58 13.57 -12.49
C ASP A 61 17.09 13.87 -12.42
N ILE A 62 17.71 13.65 -11.26
CA ILE A 62 19.15 13.81 -11.08
C ILE A 62 19.80 12.45 -10.85
N ALA A 63 20.75 12.09 -11.70
CA ALA A 63 21.63 10.94 -11.51
C ALA A 63 22.96 11.37 -10.87
N LEU A 64 23.44 10.54 -9.95
CA LEU A 64 24.73 10.65 -9.28
C LEU A 64 25.62 9.50 -9.74
N ASP A 65 26.92 9.73 -9.84
CA ASP A 65 27.88 8.77 -10.39
C ASP A 65 28.60 7.92 -9.33
N ASN A 66 28.89 8.48 -8.15
CA ASN A 66 29.78 7.86 -7.16
C ASN A 66 29.22 7.77 -5.72
N MET A 67 27.95 8.12 -5.50
CA MET A 67 27.33 8.03 -4.18
C MET A 67 25.84 7.73 -4.25
N MET A 68 25.28 7.28 -3.13
CA MET A 68 23.84 7.04 -3.06
C MET A 68 23.06 8.35 -2.95
N GLY A 69 21.86 8.38 -3.53
CA GLY A 69 20.96 9.53 -3.42
C GLY A 69 20.63 9.90 -1.97
N SER A 70 20.56 8.92 -1.07
CA SER A 70 20.34 9.16 0.36
C SER A 70 21.47 9.97 1.00
N GLU A 71 22.71 9.59 0.74
CA GLU A 71 23.91 10.27 1.26
C GLU A 71 23.99 11.70 0.72
N PHE A 72 23.69 11.87 -0.57
CA PHE A 72 23.70 13.19 -1.19
C PHE A 72 22.60 14.10 -0.64
N VAL A 73 21.41 13.57 -0.40
CA VAL A 73 20.27 14.32 0.15
C VAL A 73 20.55 14.84 1.56
N GLU A 74 21.29 14.08 2.40
CA GLU A 74 21.76 14.58 3.69
C GLU A 74 22.68 15.80 3.54
N LYS A 75 23.62 15.75 2.59
CA LYS A 75 24.49 16.89 2.29
C LYS A 75 23.73 18.09 1.76
N VAL A 76 22.70 17.89 0.94
CA VAL A 76 21.83 18.97 0.48
C VAL A 76 21.12 19.62 1.66
N ARG A 77 20.60 18.83 2.60
CA ARG A 77 19.98 19.36 3.84
C ARG A 77 20.97 20.20 4.65
N ASP A 78 22.18 19.70 4.86
CA ASP A 78 23.22 20.42 5.60
C ASP A 78 23.61 21.74 4.89
N TYR A 79 23.65 21.73 3.55
CA TYR A 79 23.93 22.92 2.76
C TYR A 79 22.81 23.97 2.87
N LEU A 80 21.54 23.56 2.80
CA LEU A 80 20.39 24.47 2.94
C LEU A 80 20.37 25.13 4.32
N LEU A 81 20.61 24.36 5.38
CA LEU A 81 20.74 24.89 6.74
C LEU A 81 21.91 25.88 6.85
N TYR A 82 23.04 25.59 6.21
CA TYR A 82 24.20 26.47 6.21
C TYR A 82 23.93 27.83 5.55
N ILE A 83 23.11 27.87 4.49
CA ILE A 83 22.74 29.12 3.82
C ILE A 83 21.51 29.81 4.42
N GLY A 84 20.98 29.29 5.55
CA GLY A 84 19.84 29.87 6.26
C GLY A 84 18.48 29.59 5.62
N GLU A 85 18.39 28.59 4.75
CA GLU A 85 17.13 28.15 4.15
C GLU A 85 16.57 26.93 4.91
N ASP A 86 15.26 26.91 5.14
CA ASP A 86 14.60 25.76 5.76
C ASP A 86 14.50 24.61 4.75
N ALA A 87 14.94 23.42 5.15
CA ALA A 87 14.97 22.22 4.31
C ALA A 87 13.62 21.48 4.28
N GLN A 88 12.50 22.21 4.40
CA GLN A 88 11.16 21.65 4.27
C GLN A 88 10.96 21.12 2.85
N GLY A 89 10.92 19.79 2.70
CA GLY A 89 10.70 19.11 1.42
C GLY A 89 11.83 18.17 0.97
N VAL A 90 12.97 18.14 1.67
CA VAL A 90 14.10 17.26 1.34
C VAL A 90 13.93 15.88 1.99
N CYS A 91 13.39 14.92 1.23
CA CYS A 91 13.11 13.55 1.69
C CYS A 91 14.03 12.52 1.04
N VAL A 92 14.62 11.62 1.85
CA VAL A 92 15.21 10.39 1.36
C VAL A 92 14.11 9.33 1.27
N ILE A 93 13.88 8.80 0.07
CA ILE A 93 13.08 7.60 -0.13
C ILE A 93 13.98 6.39 0.17
N GLU A 94 14.26 6.18 1.45
CA GLU A 94 14.72 4.87 1.92
C GLU A 94 13.55 3.89 1.76
N LYS A 95 13.88 2.66 1.32
CA LYS A 95 12.98 1.52 1.08
C LYS A 95 11.61 1.71 1.77
N ILE A 96 10.58 1.92 0.96
CA ILE A 96 9.17 2.08 1.38
C ILE A 96 8.76 0.99 2.40
N ASP A 97 9.34 -0.21 2.30
CA ASP A 97 9.24 -1.31 3.26
C ASP A 97 9.51 -0.93 4.73
N LEU A 98 10.51 -0.10 5.02
CA LEU A 98 10.86 0.34 6.38
C LEU A 98 9.85 1.35 6.94
N LYS A 99 9.23 2.16 6.06
CA LYS A 99 8.27 3.18 6.47
C LYS A 99 6.85 2.64 6.59
N ILE A 100 6.44 1.69 5.73
CA ILE A 100 5.12 1.03 5.80
C ILE A 100 4.97 0.16 7.06
N SER A 101 6.08 -0.38 7.58
CA SER A 101 6.10 -1.21 8.80
C SER A 101 6.57 -0.46 10.06
N GLY A 102 6.92 0.83 9.94
CA GLY A 102 7.47 1.66 11.02
C GLY A 102 6.41 2.40 11.84
N ASN A 103 6.83 3.33 12.71
CA ASN A 103 5.92 4.01 13.66
C ASN A 103 4.90 4.98 13.04
N GLN A 104 5.06 5.41 11.78
CA GLN A 104 4.15 6.38 11.13
C GLN A 104 4.05 6.18 9.60
N PRO A 105 3.51 5.04 9.12
CA PRO A 105 3.41 4.75 7.68
C PRO A 105 2.54 5.76 6.93
N VAL A 106 1.55 6.32 7.62
CA VAL A 106 0.62 7.31 7.09
C VAL A 106 1.32 8.61 6.71
N LYS A 107 2.21 9.13 7.57
CA LYS A 107 2.89 10.41 7.28
C LYS A 107 3.85 10.28 6.10
N ALA A 108 4.55 9.16 5.99
CA ALA A 108 5.40 8.87 4.84
C ALA A 108 4.58 8.81 3.53
N MET A 109 3.41 8.18 3.57
CA MET A 109 2.54 8.04 2.40
C MET A 109 1.80 9.32 2.02
N ALA A 110 1.42 10.14 3.02
CA ALA A 110 0.90 11.49 2.81
C ALA A 110 1.94 12.37 2.10
N GLN A 111 3.18 12.38 2.59
CA GLN A 111 4.29 13.09 1.95
C GLN A 111 4.55 12.62 0.52
N ILE A 112 4.49 11.30 0.25
CA ILE A 112 4.63 10.75 -1.10
C ILE A 112 3.51 11.27 -2.04
N CYS A 113 2.28 11.45 -1.53
CA CYS A 113 1.18 12.00 -2.33
C CYS A 113 1.28 13.52 -2.51
N ASP A 114 1.68 14.26 -1.46
CA ASP A 114 1.86 15.71 -1.52
C ASP A 114 2.95 16.10 -2.53
N LEU A 115 3.98 15.26 -2.64
CA LEU A 115 5.03 15.39 -3.65
C LEU A 115 4.63 14.84 -5.03
N THR A 116 3.38 14.38 -5.21
CA THR A 116 2.87 13.73 -6.43
C THR A 116 3.63 12.46 -6.85
N LEU A 117 4.45 11.89 -5.97
CA LEU A 117 5.28 10.72 -6.21
C LEU A 117 4.51 9.40 -6.09
N PHE A 118 3.25 9.43 -5.66
CA PHE A 118 2.47 8.20 -5.46
C PHE A 118 2.42 7.32 -6.70
N ARG A 119 2.19 7.90 -7.89
CA ARG A 119 2.14 7.13 -9.15
C ARG A 119 3.52 6.67 -9.61
N THR A 120 4.58 7.34 -9.18
CA THR A 120 5.97 6.93 -9.43
C THR A 120 6.36 5.76 -8.53
N VAL A 121 5.99 5.82 -7.25
CA VAL A 121 6.25 4.80 -6.23
C VAL A 121 5.40 3.55 -6.44
N PHE A 122 4.12 3.73 -6.79
CA PHE A 122 3.16 2.67 -7.08
C PHE A 122 2.86 2.68 -8.58
N SER A 123 3.91 2.43 -9.37
CA SER A 123 3.82 2.41 -10.83
C SER A 123 2.78 1.39 -11.31
N LEU A 124 2.00 1.80 -12.29
CA LEU A 124 0.94 0.98 -12.87
C LEU A 124 1.41 0.32 -14.17
N PRO A 125 0.99 -0.92 -14.45
CA PRO A 125 1.28 -1.57 -15.72
C PRO A 125 0.55 -0.83 -16.87
N PRO A 126 1.03 -0.85 -18.12
CA PRO A 126 0.28 -0.30 -19.24
C PRO A 126 -0.98 -1.14 -19.52
N GLY A 127 -2.07 -0.50 -19.97
CA GLY A 127 -3.28 -1.20 -20.42
C GLY A 127 -4.08 -1.87 -19.30
N PHE A 128 -4.11 -1.27 -18.10
CA PHE A 128 -4.99 -1.72 -17.02
C PHE A 128 -6.44 -1.26 -17.22
N GLU A 129 -7.38 -2.02 -16.69
CA GLU A 129 -8.81 -1.77 -16.73
C GLU A 129 -9.49 -2.19 -15.41
N PRO A 130 -10.53 -1.47 -14.93
CA PRO A 130 -11.04 -0.21 -15.50
C PRO A 130 -10.07 0.96 -15.24
N PRO A 131 -10.25 2.11 -15.95
CA PRO A 131 -9.52 3.34 -15.63
C PRO A 131 -9.67 3.69 -14.15
N ILE A 132 -8.57 4.05 -13.52
CA ILE A 132 -8.55 4.45 -12.11
C ILE A 132 -8.99 5.91 -12.05
N ALA A 133 -10.01 6.20 -11.25
CA ALA A 133 -10.51 7.55 -11.07
C ALA A 133 -9.43 8.50 -10.48
N ASP A 134 -9.51 9.77 -10.86
CA ASP A 134 -8.69 10.84 -10.28
C ASP A 134 -8.94 10.92 -8.76
N GLY A 135 -7.87 11.08 -7.98
CA GLY A 135 -7.96 11.09 -6.51
C GLY A 135 -7.94 9.71 -5.85
N CYS A 136 -7.79 8.60 -6.61
CA CYS A 136 -7.67 7.26 -6.03
C CYS A 136 -6.53 7.16 -5.00
N GLU A 137 -5.43 7.89 -5.19
CA GLU A 137 -4.32 7.97 -4.23
C GLU A 137 -4.76 8.48 -2.86
N ARG A 138 -5.71 9.43 -2.80
CA ARG A 138 -6.27 9.90 -1.53
C ARG A 138 -7.04 8.79 -0.82
N LEU A 139 -7.85 8.03 -1.56
CA LEU A 139 -8.55 6.87 -1.01
C LEU A 139 -7.57 5.82 -0.48
N CYS A 140 -6.48 5.55 -1.20
CA CYS A 140 -5.44 4.62 -0.75
C CYS A 140 -4.84 5.06 0.60
N ILE A 141 -4.53 6.36 0.75
CA ILE A 141 -4.05 6.91 2.03
C ILE A 141 -5.13 6.83 3.12
N THR A 142 -6.38 7.15 2.81
CA THR A 142 -7.47 7.11 3.79
C THR A 142 -7.65 5.71 4.36
N TYR A 143 -7.64 4.67 3.50
CA TYR A 143 -7.70 3.29 3.97
C TYR A 143 -6.47 2.90 4.78
N LEU A 144 -5.27 3.31 4.36
CA LEU A 144 -4.05 3.07 5.13
C LEU A 144 -4.09 3.74 6.51
N ASP A 145 -4.51 5.01 6.60
CA ASP A 145 -4.64 5.74 7.87
C ASP A 145 -5.66 5.11 8.79
N THR A 146 -6.84 4.77 8.25
CA THR A 146 -7.90 4.12 9.03
C THR A 146 -7.43 2.77 9.56
N ALA A 147 -6.77 1.96 8.72
CA ALA A 147 -6.22 0.67 9.13
C ALA A 147 -5.16 0.83 10.22
N TRP A 148 -4.22 1.75 10.03
CA TRP A 148 -3.15 2.04 11.00
C TRP A 148 -3.74 2.43 12.35
N ARG A 149 -4.63 3.42 12.38
CA ARG A 149 -5.27 3.90 13.62
C ARG A 149 -6.08 2.79 14.31
N LEU A 150 -6.80 1.99 13.53
CA LEU A 150 -7.60 0.89 14.07
C LEU A 150 -6.72 -0.19 14.72
N ILE A 151 -5.58 -0.55 14.11
CA ILE A 151 -4.60 -1.47 14.72
C ILE A 151 -4.10 -0.93 16.06
N GLN A 152 -3.77 0.37 16.14
CA GLN A 152 -3.33 1.01 17.38
C GLN A 152 -4.41 0.96 18.47
N LEU A 153 -5.69 1.18 18.11
CA LEU A 153 -6.83 1.12 19.03
C LEU A 153 -7.19 -0.29 19.53
N LEU A 154 -6.89 -1.30 18.72
CA LEU A 154 -7.10 -2.71 19.08
C LEU A 154 -6.04 -3.20 20.07
N GLY A 155 -4.82 -2.65 19.99
CA GLY A 155 -3.71 -2.89 20.91
C GLY A 155 -2.58 -3.67 20.26
N GLU A 156 -1.34 -3.44 20.72
CA GLU A 156 -0.10 -3.89 20.06
C GLU A 156 0.04 -5.41 19.90
N SER A 157 -0.58 -6.18 20.80
CA SER A 157 -0.55 -7.66 20.83
C SER A 157 -1.61 -8.33 19.94
N THR A 158 -2.53 -7.55 19.35
CA THR A 158 -3.61 -8.11 18.51
C THR A 158 -3.08 -8.67 17.19
N PHE A 159 -2.01 -8.06 16.67
CA PHE A 159 -1.40 -8.40 15.39
C PHE A 159 0.11 -8.56 15.57
N THR A 160 0.66 -9.60 14.98
CA THR A 160 2.10 -9.76 14.77
C THR A 160 2.63 -8.70 13.80
N ASP A 161 3.95 -8.48 13.79
CA ASP A 161 4.55 -7.50 12.87
C ASP A 161 4.35 -7.88 11.40
N GLU A 162 4.29 -9.18 11.09
CA GLU A 162 3.96 -9.66 9.75
C GLU A 162 2.50 -9.36 9.39
N GLU A 163 1.56 -9.59 10.30
CA GLU A 163 0.15 -9.24 10.12
C GLU A 163 -0.05 -7.73 9.96
N LYS A 164 0.64 -6.90 10.75
CA LYS A 164 0.60 -5.44 10.62
C LYS A 164 1.08 -5.01 9.23
N ARG A 165 2.23 -5.52 8.79
CA ARG A 165 2.81 -5.21 7.48
C ARG A 165 1.87 -5.59 6.34
N ILE A 166 1.34 -6.82 6.35
CA ILE A 166 0.47 -7.29 5.27
C ILE A 166 -0.90 -6.59 5.31
N ALA A 167 -1.40 -6.24 6.49
CA ALA A 167 -2.59 -5.40 6.65
C ALA A 167 -2.41 -4.02 6.03
N MET A 168 -1.24 -3.38 6.22
CA MET A 168 -0.95 -2.09 5.59
C MET A 168 -0.94 -2.16 4.06
N TYR A 169 -0.32 -3.20 3.48
CA TYR A 169 -0.38 -3.40 2.02
C TYR A 169 -1.81 -3.65 1.52
N THR A 170 -2.55 -4.49 2.25
CA THR A 170 -3.93 -4.84 1.88
C THR A 170 -4.84 -3.62 1.96
N ALA A 171 -4.71 -2.80 3.00
CA ALA A 171 -5.49 -1.56 3.14
C ALA A 171 -5.13 -0.53 2.08
N LEU A 172 -3.82 -0.30 1.85
CA LEU A 172 -3.34 0.68 0.88
C LEU A 172 -3.83 0.39 -0.55
N LEU A 173 -3.82 -0.88 -0.94
CA LEU A 173 -4.16 -1.30 -2.31
C LEU A 173 -5.65 -1.64 -2.47
N LEU A 174 -6.46 -1.46 -1.42
CA LEU A 174 -7.88 -1.79 -1.41
C LEU A 174 -8.70 -1.05 -2.49
N PRO A 175 -8.44 0.24 -2.80
CA PRO A 175 -9.13 0.92 -3.90
C PRO A 175 -8.84 0.32 -5.29
N LEU A 176 -7.72 -0.39 -5.44
CA LEU A 176 -7.25 -0.95 -6.72
C LEU A 176 -7.64 -2.44 -6.90
N ARG A 177 -8.36 -3.03 -5.95
CA ARG A 177 -8.63 -4.48 -5.88
C ARG A 177 -9.35 -5.07 -7.10
N ASN A 178 -10.12 -4.24 -7.81
CA ASN A 178 -10.89 -4.66 -8.99
C ASN A 178 -10.19 -4.31 -10.32
N THR A 179 -9.00 -3.72 -10.27
CA THR A 179 -8.26 -3.32 -11.46
C THR A 179 -7.34 -4.44 -11.90
N THR A 180 -7.39 -4.79 -13.19
CA THR A 180 -6.56 -5.84 -13.80
C THR A 180 -5.84 -5.32 -15.03
N TYR A 181 -4.78 -5.99 -15.46
CA TYR A 181 -4.11 -5.73 -16.74
C TYR A 181 -3.86 -7.06 -17.45
N ARG A 182 -3.61 -7.02 -18.77
CA ARG A 182 -3.26 -8.20 -19.54
C ARG A 182 -1.74 -8.37 -19.59
N ASP A 183 -1.26 -9.55 -19.21
CA ASP A 183 0.14 -9.90 -19.37
C ASP A 183 0.48 -10.23 -20.83
N LYS A 184 1.76 -10.52 -21.09
CA LYS A 184 2.25 -10.92 -22.43
C LYS A 184 1.57 -12.20 -22.96
N LYS A 185 0.91 -12.98 -22.10
CA LYS A 185 0.18 -14.21 -22.42
C LYS A 185 -1.34 -14.00 -22.45
N ALA A 186 -1.80 -12.74 -22.49
CA ALA A 186 -3.21 -12.34 -22.45
C ALA A 186 -3.98 -12.81 -21.20
N LYS A 187 -3.29 -13.17 -20.12
CA LYS A 187 -3.92 -13.47 -18.84
C LYS A 187 -4.28 -12.18 -18.11
N HIS A 188 -5.47 -12.14 -17.52
CA HIS A 188 -5.87 -11.06 -16.63
C HIS A 188 -5.16 -11.21 -15.29
N ILE A 189 -4.29 -10.25 -14.97
CA ILE A 189 -3.54 -10.21 -13.72
C ILE A 189 -4.00 -8.99 -12.93
N PRO A 190 -4.26 -9.12 -11.61
CA PRO A 190 -4.58 -7.97 -10.78
C PRO A 190 -3.44 -6.95 -10.70
N VAL A 191 -3.77 -5.65 -10.77
CA VAL A 191 -2.78 -4.56 -10.76
C VAL A 191 -1.95 -4.53 -9.48
N MET A 192 -2.54 -4.86 -8.33
CA MET A 192 -1.79 -4.95 -7.08
C MET A 192 -0.65 -5.97 -7.12
N ASN A 193 -0.75 -7.02 -7.95
CA ASN A 193 0.33 -8.00 -8.12
C ASN A 193 1.56 -7.33 -8.77
N TRP A 194 1.33 -6.47 -9.78
CA TRP A 194 2.38 -5.65 -10.37
C TRP A 194 2.98 -4.69 -9.35
N ILE A 195 2.14 -3.96 -8.61
CA ILE A 195 2.61 -2.98 -7.63
C ILE A 195 3.50 -3.63 -6.56
N ILE A 196 3.06 -4.76 -6.00
CA ILE A 196 3.79 -5.45 -4.94
C ILE A 196 5.13 -6.00 -5.47
N ARG A 197 5.15 -6.55 -6.69
CA ARG A 197 6.34 -7.22 -7.23
C ARG A 197 7.31 -6.30 -7.94
N GLU A 198 6.82 -5.38 -8.75
CA GLU A 198 7.64 -4.52 -9.60
C GLU A 198 7.93 -3.18 -8.93
N SER A 199 6.91 -2.56 -8.32
CA SER A 199 7.08 -1.24 -7.70
C SER A 199 7.68 -1.35 -6.30
N LEU A 200 7.13 -2.23 -5.46
CA LEU A 200 7.61 -2.46 -4.08
C LEU A 200 8.72 -3.51 -3.97
N LYS A 201 8.99 -4.26 -5.06
CA LYS A 201 10.03 -5.30 -5.11
C LYS A 201 9.88 -6.39 -4.03
N ARG A 202 8.64 -6.76 -3.71
CA ARG A 202 8.30 -7.78 -2.71
C ARG A 202 8.13 -9.18 -3.31
N LYS A 203 8.07 -10.17 -2.41
CA LYS A 203 7.92 -11.58 -2.75
C LYS A 203 6.54 -11.85 -3.37
N ALA A 204 6.47 -12.81 -4.30
CA ALA A 204 5.21 -13.24 -4.91
C ALA A 204 4.16 -13.69 -3.86
N LYS A 205 4.61 -14.35 -2.78
CA LYS A 205 3.76 -14.73 -1.64
C LYS A 205 3.03 -13.53 -1.02
N ASP A 206 3.68 -12.37 -0.89
CA ASP A 206 3.03 -11.16 -0.37
C ASP A 206 1.89 -10.70 -1.30
N ALA A 207 2.10 -10.80 -2.62
CA ALA A 207 1.09 -10.43 -3.61
C ALA A 207 -0.11 -11.37 -3.63
N GLU A 208 0.11 -12.68 -3.44
CA GLU A 208 -0.94 -13.69 -3.29
C GLU A 208 -1.75 -13.44 -2.02
N MET A 209 -1.09 -13.24 -0.88
CA MET A 209 -1.77 -12.95 0.40
C MET A 209 -2.67 -11.71 0.31
N VAL A 210 -2.19 -10.60 -0.29
CA VAL A 210 -3.01 -9.39 -0.46
C VAL A 210 -4.27 -9.67 -1.29
N LEU A 211 -4.14 -10.44 -2.38
CA LEU A 211 -5.27 -10.82 -3.23
C LEU A 211 -6.27 -11.70 -2.46
N ASP A 212 -5.79 -12.69 -1.72
CA ASP A 212 -6.63 -13.59 -0.93
C ASP A 212 -7.37 -12.82 0.17
N PHE A 213 -6.72 -11.86 0.82
CA PHE A 213 -7.36 -11.02 1.83
C PHE A 213 -8.40 -10.08 1.22
N HIS A 214 -8.14 -9.46 0.06
CA HIS A 214 -9.19 -8.67 -0.62
C HIS A 214 -10.43 -9.50 -0.95
N ARG A 215 -10.25 -10.74 -1.43
CA ARG A 215 -11.36 -11.65 -1.72
C ARG A 215 -12.12 -12.04 -0.45
N ALA A 216 -11.40 -12.58 0.53
CA ALA A 216 -11.99 -13.02 1.79
C ALA A 216 -12.72 -11.88 2.52
N SER A 217 -12.18 -10.65 2.45
CA SER A 217 -12.83 -9.50 3.07
C SER A 217 -14.09 -9.06 2.35
N CYS A 218 -14.17 -9.16 1.03
CA CYS A 218 -15.42 -8.93 0.29
C CYS A 218 -16.51 -9.93 0.68
N GLU A 219 -16.14 -11.18 0.98
CA GLU A 219 -17.08 -12.23 1.37
C GLU A 219 -17.44 -12.20 2.87
N LEU A 220 -16.53 -11.74 3.73
CA LEU A 220 -16.74 -11.60 5.18
C LEU A 220 -17.51 -10.31 5.54
N MET A 221 -17.31 -9.21 4.81
CA MET A 221 -18.01 -7.94 5.02
C MET A 221 -19.54 -8.06 5.16
N PRO A 222 -20.29 -8.77 4.28
CA PRO A 222 -21.75 -8.88 4.41
C PRO A 222 -22.19 -9.73 5.61
N LEU A 223 -21.29 -10.53 6.19
CA LEU A 223 -21.57 -11.33 7.38
C LEU A 223 -21.39 -10.53 8.68
N ILE A 224 -20.75 -9.36 8.63
CA ILE A 224 -20.46 -8.54 9.81
C ILE A 224 -21.72 -8.20 10.63
N PRO A 225 -22.84 -7.73 10.06
CA PRO A 225 -24.04 -7.44 10.84
C PRO A 225 -24.53 -8.64 11.66
N CYS A 226 -24.57 -9.82 11.06
CA CYS A 226 -24.97 -11.06 11.73
C CYS A 226 -23.96 -11.50 12.80
N LEU A 227 -22.66 -11.33 12.52
CA LEU A 227 -21.57 -11.66 13.45
C LEU A 227 -21.44 -10.66 14.60
N ALA A 228 -21.86 -9.42 14.42
CA ALA A 228 -21.86 -8.38 15.44
C ALA A 228 -23.16 -8.35 16.27
N SER A 229 -24.28 -8.79 15.69
CA SER A 229 -25.56 -8.96 16.39
C SER A 229 -25.44 -9.98 17.53
N ASN A 230 -26.37 -9.95 18.48
CA ASN A 230 -26.51 -10.95 19.55
C ASN A 230 -27.58 -12.02 19.26
N GLU A 231 -28.19 -12.01 18.08
CA GLU A 231 -29.29 -12.92 17.71
C GLU A 231 -28.90 -14.42 17.60
N ASP A 232 -29.95 -15.25 17.63
CA ASP A 232 -30.10 -16.60 18.23
C ASP A 232 -29.34 -17.79 17.58
N VAL A 233 -29.37 -18.95 18.26
CA VAL A 233 -28.53 -20.15 18.04
C VAL A 233 -28.74 -20.87 16.70
N LEU A 234 -29.90 -20.77 16.02
CA LEU A 234 -30.18 -21.55 14.82
C LEU A 234 -29.46 -21.02 13.56
N GLU A 235 -29.32 -19.70 13.43
CA GLU A 235 -28.51 -19.06 12.37
C GLU A 235 -27.01 -19.29 12.57
N CYS A 236 -26.57 -19.61 13.79
CA CYS A 236 -25.16 -19.88 14.08
C CYS A 236 -24.62 -21.07 13.27
N SER A 237 -25.44 -22.06 12.90
CA SER A 237 -24.95 -23.24 12.15
C SER A 237 -24.46 -22.86 10.74
N ARG A 238 -25.31 -22.21 9.94
CA ARG A 238 -24.96 -21.73 8.60
C ARG A 238 -23.90 -20.64 8.64
N LEU A 239 -24.02 -19.69 9.57
CA LEU A 239 -23.05 -18.63 9.76
C LEU A 239 -21.67 -19.19 10.14
N ARG A 240 -21.62 -20.18 11.05
CA ARG A 240 -20.38 -20.89 11.40
C ARG A 240 -19.74 -21.56 10.21
N VAL A 241 -20.53 -22.23 9.38
CA VAL A 241 -20.01 -22.93 8.19
C VAL A 241 -19.44 -21.93 7.19
N MET A 242 -20.19 -20.89 6.84
CA MET A 242 -19.74 -19.85 5.91
C MET A 242 -18.48 -19.15 6.42
N THR A 243 -18.51 -18.65 7.67
CA THR A 243 -17.34 -18.02 8.29
C THR A 243 -16.18 -19.00 8.38
N GLY A 244 -16.40 -20.26 8.75
CA GLY A 244 -15.35 -21.28 8.83
C GLY A 244 -14.67 -21.59 7.50
N PHE A 245 -15.41 -21.56 6.37
CA PHE A 245 -14.81 -21.68 5.04
C PHE A 245 -13.90 -20.49 4.74
N LEU A 246 -14.37 -19.27 4.97
CA LEU A 246 -13.58 -18.05 4.75
C LEU A 246 -12.30 -18.02 5.58
N LEU A 247 -12.39 -18.33 6.88
CA LEU A 247 -11.22 -18.33 7.77
C LEU A 247 -10.19 -19.39 7.37
N ARG A 248 -10.62 -20.49 6.72
CA ARG A 248 -9.69 -21.54 6.25
C ARG A 248 -8.84 -21.07 5.07
N GLU A 249 -9.38 -20.21 4.21
CA GLU A 249 -8.63 -19.65 3.07
C GLU A 249 -7.49 -18.76 3.56
N VAL A 250 -7.77 -17.92 4.55
CA VAL A 250 -6.81 -16.93 5.10
C VAL A 250 -6.00 -17.45 6.30
N LYS A 251 -6.34 -18.63 6.81
CA LYS A 251 -5.60 -19.39 7.84
C LYS A 251 -5.33 -18.53 9.10
N GLU A 252 -4.06 -18.45 9.51
CA GLU A 252 -3.62 -17.70 10.69
C GLU A 252 -3.81 -16.19 10.55
N PHE A 253 -3.89 -15.66 9.33
CA PHE A 253 -4.05 -14.23 9.05
C PHE A 253 -5.51 -13.76 9.04
N TRP A 254 -6.44 -14.55 9.57
CA TRP A 254 -7.86 -14.21 9.51
C TRP A 254 -8.23 -12.89 10.20
N ARG A 255 -7.45 -12.45 11.19
CA ARG A 255 -7.60 -11.13 11.81
C ARG A 255 -7.32 -9.99 10.84
N VAL A 256 -6.38 -10.19 9.90
CA VAL A 256 -6.14 -9.23 8.81
C VAL A 256 -7.36 -9.15 7.90
N ALA A 257 -7.91 -10.30 7.50
CA ALA A 257 -9.13 -10.34 6.68
C ALA A 257 -10.31 -9.68 7.40
N LEU A 258 -10.46 -9.90 8.71
CA LEU A 258 -11.48 -9.22 9.53
C LEU A 258 -11.24 -7.71 9.60
N LEU A 259 -10.00 -7.26 9.82
CA LEU A 259 -9.66 -5.84 9.85
C LEU A 259 -10.09 -5.15 8.55
N ILE A 260 -9.71 -5.71 7.40
CA ILE A 260 -10.03 -5.15 6.08
C ILE A 260 -11.54 -5.22 5.81
N SER A 261 -12.23 -6.27 6.26
CA SER A 261 -13.70 -6.35 6.19
C SER A 261 -14.37 -5.25 7.00
N THR A 262 -13.85 -4.95 8.19
CA THR A 262 -14.33 -3.87 9.05
C THR A 262 -14.08 -2.49 8.42
N LEU A 263 -13.03 -2.32 7.61
CA LEU A 263 -12.83 -1.07 6.83
C LEU A 263 -13.83 -0.93 5.69
N LEU A 264 -14.23 -2.04 5.06
CA LEU A 264 -15.24 -2.08 4.00
C LEU A 264 -16.67 -1.96 4.53
N HIS A 265 -16.90 -2.39 5.77
CA HIS A 265 -18.21 -2.33 6.40
C HIS A 265 -18.70 -0.87 6.46
N PRO A 266 -19.89 -0.56 5.91
CA PRO A 266 -20.47 0.76 6.03
C PRO A 266 -20.80 1.02 7.49
N ILE A 267 -20.45 2.20 7.98
CA ILE A 267 -20.92 2.68 9.28
C ILE A 267 -21.94 3.77 9.01
N ASP A 268 -22.92 3.89 9.89
CA ASP A 268 -23.88 4.98 9.87
C ASP A 268 -23.14 6.34 9.84
N ASP A 269 -23.19 6.96 8.66
CA ASP A 269 -22.43 8.13 8.21
C ASP A 269 -23.06 9.45 8.68
N SER A 270 -24.04 9.38 9.58
CA SER A 270 -24.74 10.54 10.13
C SER A 270 -23.85 11.50 10.94
N THR A 271 -22.61 11.11 11.25
CA THR A 271 -21.66 11.92 12.02
C THR A 271 -20.34 12.07 11.25
N GLU A 272 -19.94 13.32 10.97
CA GLU A 272 -18.61 13.67 10.38
C GLU A 272 -17.43 13.44 11.34
N ASP A 273 -17.70 13.02 12.58
CA ASP A 273 -16.67 12.76 13.60
C ASP A 273 -15.86 11.49 13.27
N VAL A 274 -14.68 11.69 12.71
CA VAL A 274 -13.72 10.65 12.35
C VAL A 274 -13.32 9.77 13.54
N GLN A 275 -13.24 10.33 14.76
CA GLN A 275 -12.89 9.54 15.95
C GLN A 275 -14.04 8.63 16.35
N LEU A 276 -15.26 9.14 16.36
CA LEU A 276 -16.43 8.32 16.64
C LEU A 276 -16.57 7.17 15.63
N GLN A 277 -16.33 7.43 14.35
CA GLN A 277 -16.33 6.39 13.30
C GLN A 277 -15.26 5.32 13.57
N LEU A 278 -14.05 5.71 13.97
CA LEU A 278 -12.98 4.77 14.34
C LEU A 278 -13.35 3.91 15.56
N TRP A 279 -14.00 4.49 16.57
CA TRP A 279 -14.47 3.75 17.74
C TRP A 279 -15.57 2.75 17.37
N LYS A 280 -16.54 3.14 16.52
CA LYS A 280 -17.55 2.21 15.99
C LYS A 280 -16.89 1.04 15.24
N ARG A 281 -15.88 1.28 14.39
CA ARG A 281 -15.11 0.20 13.71
C ARG A 281 -14.44 -0.74 14.71
N ARG A 282 -13.83 -0.19 15.75
CA ARG A 282 -13.17 -0.97 16.82
C ARG A 282 -14.16 -1.89 17.53
N ASP A 283 -15.33 -1.38 17.87
CA ASP A 283 -16.35 -2.15 18.58
C ASP A 283 -16.94 -3.25 17.71
N VAL A 284 -17.16 -2.97 16.41
CA VAL A 284 -17.54 -3.99 15.42
C VAL A 284 -16.48 -5.07 15.31
N PHE A 285 -15.20 -4.70 15.15
CA PHE A 285 -14.10 -5.67 15.06
C PHE A 285 -14.08 -6.58 16.29
N LYS A 286 -14.11 -6.02 17.50
CA LYS A 286 -14.05 -6.79 18.76
C LYS A 286 -15.27 -7.69 18.93
N SER A 287 -16.45 -7.22 18.56
CA SER A 287 -17.69 -8.00 18.65
C SER A 287 -17.64 -9.22 17.73
N VAL A 288 -17.22 -9.02 16.48
CA VAL A 288 -17.09 -10.10 15.50
C VAL A 288 -15.96 -11.06 15.89
N GLU A 289 -14.82 -10.54 16.32
CA GLU A 289 -13.68 -11.35 16.80
C GLU A 289 -14.12 -12.25 17.96
N ASN A 290 -14.79 -11.70 18.97
CA ASN A 290 -15.30 -12.44 20.10
C ASN A 290 -16.30 -13.52 19.65
N ARG A 291 -17.25 -13.18 18.75
CA ARG A 291 -18.21 -14.16 18.24
C ARG A 291 -17.50 -15.32 17.50
N ILE A 292 -16.50 -15.03 16.67
CA ILE A 292 -15.69 -16.04 15.97
C ILE A 292 -14.94 -16.97 16.93
N VAL A 293 -14.27 -16.38 17.93
CA VAL A 293 -13.42 -17.12 18.88
C VAL A 293 -14.26 -17.88 19.88
N VAL A 294 -15.17 -17.20 20.58
CA VAL A 294 -15.87 -17.74 21.76
C VAL A 294 -17.13 -18.50 21.37
N LYS A 295 -17.98 -17.92 20.51
CA LYS A 295 -19.29 -18.52 20.18
C LYS A 295 -19.19 -19.58 19.08
N LEU A 296 -18.37 -19.33 18.05
CA LEU A 296 -18.23 -20.26 16.91
C LEU A 296 -17.11 -21.29 17.11
N GLY A 297 -16.21 -21.07 18.08
CA GLY A 297 -15.10 -21.96 18.40
C GLY A 297 -14.09 -22.11 17.26
N LEU A 298 -13.95 -21.10 16.40
CA LEU A 298 -13.14 -21.14 15.18
C LEU A 298 -11.68 -20.72 15.40
N GLU A 299 -11.26 -20.50 16.64
CA GLU A 299 -9.86 -20.17 16.98
C GLU A 299 -8.87 -21.28 16.53
N SER A 300 -9.34 -22.52 16.52
CA SER A 300 -8.58 -23.73 16.20
C SER A 300 -8.47 -24.07 14.69
N VAL A 301 -8.91 -23.17 13.79
CA VAL A 301 -8.60 -23.31 12.34
C VAL A 301 -7.09 -23.15 12.06
N ARG A 302 -6.29 -22.85 13.10
CA ARG A 302 -4.88 -23.24 13.21
C ARG A 302 -4.71 -24.74 12.92
N SER A 303 -4.41 -25.06 11.66
CA SER A 303 -3.85 -26.35 11.22
C SER A 303 -4.53 -27.61 11.81
N LYS A 304 -5.67 -28.03 11.26
CA LYS A 304 -5.98 -29.46 11.23
C LYS A 304 -5.57 -30.01 9.86
N THR A 305 -4.35 -30.51 9.79
CA THR A 305 -3.94 -31.47 8.77
C THR A 305 -4.78 -32.73 8.99
N ILE A 306 -5.50 -33.17 7.96
CA ILE A 306 -6.23 -34.44 7.98
C ILE A 306 -5.20 -35.57 7.77
N GLY A 307 -5.16 -36.52 8.71
CA GLY A 307 -4.25 -37.68 8.77
C GLY A 307 -3.60 -37.73 10.15
N GLU A 308 -3.88 -38.68 11.04
CA GLU A 308 -3.95 -40.13 10.83
C GLU A 308 -5.14 -40.77 11.56
N GLY A 309 -5.54 -41.92 11.06
CA GLY A 309 -6.75 -42.63 11.45
C GLY A 309 -6.76 -43.16 12.87
N GLU A 310 -7.99 -43.35 13.34
CA GLU A 310 -8.34 -44.19 14.46
C GLU A 310 -7.65 -45.55 14.35
N THR A 311 -6.81 -45.88 15.33
CA THR A 311 -6.69 -47.26 15.80
C THR A 311 -6.85 -47.27 17.30
N SER A 312 -8.11 -47.38 17.71
CA SER A 312 -8.51 -47.96 18.98
C SER A 312 -7.89 -49.35 19.08
N LYS A 313 -6.95 -49.56 20.01
CA LYS A 313 -6.70 -50.90 20.55
C LYS A 313 -6.91 -50.84 22.06
N GLU A 314 -8.04 -51.41 22.44
CA GLU A 314 -8.26 -51.98 23.77
C GLU A 314 -7.03 -52.79 24.19
N ARG A 315 -6.57 -52.58 25.43
CA ARG A 315 -5.92 -53.64 26.21
C ARG A 315 -6.67 -53.81 27.51
N ILE A 316 -7.51 -54.83 27.50
CA ILE A 316 -7.97 -55.55 28.67
C ILE A 316 -6.86 -56.53 29.08
N GLY A 317 -6.58 -56.62 30.38
CA GLY A 317 -6.09 -57.85 31.02
C GLY A 317 -4.58 -58.01 31.17
N GLY A 318 -4.15 -58.09 32.44
CA GLY A 318 -2.81 -58.42 32.90
C GLY A 318 -2.63 -58.00 34.34
#